data_AF-A0A6P0LI24-F1
#
_entry.id   AF-A0A6P0LI24-F1
#
_cell.length_a   1.000
_cell.length_b   1.000
_cell.length_c   1.000
_cell.angle_alpha   90.00
_cell.angle_beta   90.00
_cell.angle_gamma   90.00
#
_symmetry.space_group_name_H-M   'P 1'
#
loop_
_entity.id
_entity.type
_entity.pdbx_description
1 polymer ?
#
loop_
_entity_poly.entity_id
_entity_poly.type
_entity_poly.pdbx_seq_one_letter_code
_entity_poly.pdbx_strand_id
1 'polypeptide(L)'
;GDSQLVINQLKGTWRVKTAHLRPLWTKAKSLLNQFDSVQLEWIPRAQNSEADAVANQAMDQRKGVGAVKNKATGLPKVKPAVPKLAEQSSELPKAKPSLAKLAEQFSKLPKVKPVPKLANQISELIAIAKNAGVKDFLKLKSGRDEFTSKRLPSLKEMVPAAVQNAIASAMADADESTLAKVYRWYLRGLPADLAIRKVQVDLEVSEKIIQRRQKR
;
A
#
# COMPACT_ATOMS: atom_id res chain seq x y z
N GLY A 1 -18.67 -11.12 -2.43
CA GLY A 1 -17.47 -11.28 -1.56
C GLY A 1 -16.41 -10.24 -1.91
N ASP A 2 -15.41 -10.04 -1.06
CA ASP A 2 -14.43 -8.94 -1.22
C ASP A 2 -13.10 -9.34 -1.90
N SER A 3 -12.86 -10.63 -2.11
CA SER A 3 -11.68 -11.11 -2.83
C SER A 3 -11.89 -11.15 -4.34
N GLN A 4 -11.50 -10.07 -5.01
CA GLN A 4 -11.62 -9.95 -6.47
C GLN A 4 -10.85 -11.06 -7.22
N LEU A 5 -9.70 -11.48 -6.68
CA LEU A 5 -8.91 -12.58 -7.23
C LEU A 5 -9.71 -13.89 -7.25
N VAL A 6 -10.30 -14.26 -6.11
CA VAL A 6 -11.02 -15.54 -5.96
C VAL A 6 -12.26 -15.54 -6.85
N ILE A 7 -13.02 -14.45 -6.87
CA ILE A 7 -14.23 -14.32 -7.68
C ILE A 7 -13.91 -14.45 -9.17
N ASN A 8 -12.88 -13.76 -9.65
CA ASN A 8 -12.47 -13.84 -11.06
C ASN A 8 -11.90 -15.21 -11.44
N GLN A 9 -11.20 -15.88 -10.50
CA GLN A 9 -10.72 -17.24 -10.73
C GLN A 9 -11.87 -18.25 -10.82
N LEU A 10 -12.88 -18.15 -9.95
CA LEU A 10 -14.05 -19.03 -9.99
C LEU A 10 -14.93 -18.80 -11.22
N LYS A 11 -15.07 -17.53 -11.66
CA LYS A 11 -15.71 -17.20 -12.94
C LYS A 11 -14.93 -17.70 -14.17
N GLY A 12 -13.69 -18.14 -14.00
CA GLY A 12 -12.82 -18.56 -15.09
C GLY A 12 -12.21 -17.42 -15.92
N THR A 13 -12.44 -16.16 -15.54
CA THR A 13 -11.81 -15.02 -16.24
C THR A 13 -10.30 -14.98 -15.99
N TRP A 14 -9.85 -15.42 -14.82
CA TRP A 14 -8.43 -15.43 -14.43
C TRP A 14 -7.90 -16.85 -14.15
N ARG A 15 -6.66 -17.12 -14.58
CA ARG A 15 -6.00 -18.43 -14.38
C ARG A 15 -5.38 -18.55 -12.97
N VAL A 16 -5.51 -19.73 -12.37
CA VAL A 16 -4.85 -20.08 -11.09
C VAL A 16 -3.41 -20.55 -11.35
N LYS A 17 -2.43 -19.68 -11.12
CA LYS A 17 -1.01 -20.00 -11.31
C LYS A 17 -0.40 -20.75 -10.12
N THR A 18 -0.85 -20.44 -8.91
CA THR A 18 -0.25 -20.95 -7.68
C THR A 18 -0.65 -22.41 -7.42
N ALA A 19 0.32 -23.30 -7.24
CA ALA A 19 0.09 -24.74 -7.13
C ALA A 19 -0.83 -25.13 -5.95
N HIS A 20 -0.61 -24.57 -4.75
CA HIS A 20 -1.41 -24.89 -3.56
C HIS A 20 -2.86 -24.39 -3.64
N LEU A 21 -3.19 -23.44 -4.53
CA LEU A 21 -4.55 -22.94 -4.70
C LEU A 21 -5.36 -23.78 -5.70
N ARG A 22 -4.71 -24.54 -6.59
CA ARG A 22 -5.39 -25.40 -7.57
C ARG A 22 -6.36 -26.43 -6.94
N PRO A 23 -5.98 -27.18 -5.89
CA PRO A 23 -6.92 -28.13 -5.28
C PRO A 23 -8.12 -27.43 -4.64
N LEU A 24 -7.90 -26.26 -4.00
CA LEU A 24 -8.99 -25.47 -3.40
C LEU A 24 -9.94 -24.92 -4.46
N TRP A 25 -9.42 -24.42 -5.56
CA TRP A 25 -10.22 -23.94 -6.69
C TRP A 25 -11.05 -25.07 -7.31
N THR A 26 -10.46 -26.25 -7.49
CA THR A 26 -11.15 -27.42 -8.05
C THR A 26 -12.30 -27.85 -7.14
N LYS A 27 -12.07 -27.90 -5.82
CA LYS A 27 -13.10 -28.20 -4.83
C LYS A 27 -14.22 -27.16 -4.84
N ALA A 28 -13.87 -25.87 -4.84
CA ALA A 28 -14.86 -24.79 -4.88
C ALA A 28 -15.71 -24.85 -6.15
N LYS A 29 -15.10 -25.09 -7.31
CA LYS A 29 -15.82 -25.24 -8.58
C LYS A 29 -16.74 -26.46 -8.59
N SER A 30 -16.29 -27.58 -8.04
CA SER A 30 -17.12 -28.77 -7.88
C SER A 30 -18.34 -28.52 -6.99
N LEU A 31 -18.19 -27.72 -5.92
CA LEU A 31 -19.31 -27.34 -5.04
C LEU A 31 -20.27 -26.37 -5.73
N LEU A 32 -19.75 -25.41 -6.50
CA LEU A 32 -20.59 -24.48 -7.26
C LEU A 32 -21.47 -25.20 -8.29
N ASN A 33 -20.96 -26.25 -8.92
CA ASN A 33 -21.70 -27.07 -9.88
C ASN A 33 -22.84 -27.90 -9.24
N GLN A 34 -22.95 -27.94 -7.91
CA GLN A 34 -24.05 -28.63 -7.22
C GLN A 34 -25.32 -27.78 -7.15
N PHE A 35 -25.23 -26.49 -7.49
CA PHE A 35 -26.36 -25.58 -7.52
C PHE A 35 -26.79 -25.34 -8.97
N ASP A 36 -28.10 -25.20 -9.20
CA ASP A 36 -28.66 -24.98 -10.54
C ASP A 36 -28.17 -23.67 -11.17
N SER A 37 -27.98 -22.63 -10.36
CA SER A 37 -27.45 -21.34 -10.79
C SER A 37 -26.76 -20.62 -9.64
N VAL A 38 -25.55 -20.10 -9.89
CA VAL A 38 -24.80 -19.31 -8.90
C VAL A 38 -24.29 -18.03 -9.56
N GLN A 39 -24.55 -16.90 -8.91
CA GLN A 39 -23.98 -15.62 -9.27
C GLN A 39 -22.85 -15.26 -8.28
N LEU A 40 -21.68 -14.94 -8.83
CA LEU A 40 -20.54 -14.50 -8.05
C LEU A 40 -20.33 -13.00 -8.29
N GLU A 41 -20.39 -12.18 -7.26
CA GLU A 41 -20.15 -10.74 -7.38
C GLU A 41 -19.08 -10.26 -6.39
N TRP A 42 -18.26 -9.33 -6.87
CA TRP A 42 -17.30 -8.63 -6.03
C TRP A 42 -17.97 -7.42 -5.39
N ILE A 43 -17.86 -7.33 -4.07
CA ILE A 43 -18.38 -6.21 -3.28
C ILE A 43 -17.22 -5.57 -2.48
N PRO A 44 -17.26 -4.26 -2.21
CA PRO A 44 -16.30 -3.61 -1.33
C PRO A 44 -16.26 -4.25 0.07
N ARG A 45 -15.08 -4.23 0.72
CA ARG A 45 -14.88 -4.80 2.06
C ARG A 45 -15.87 -4.28 3.11
N ALA A 46 -16.22 -3.00 3.03
CA ALA A 46 -17.19 -2.38 3.93
C ALA A 46 -18.58 -3.04 3.88
N GLN A 47 -18.94 -3.65 2.74
CA GLN A 47 -20.21 -4.36 2.55
C GLN A 47 -20.12 -5.86 2.87
N ASN A 48 -18.93 -6.39 3.19
CA ASN A 48 -18.69 -7.80 3.53
C ASN A 48 -18.36 -7.98 5.02
N SER A 49 -18.87 -7.10 5.88
CA SER A 49 -18.53 -7.01 7.31
C SER A 49 -18.93 -8.25 8.11
N GLU A 50 -20.09 -8.84 7.81
CA GLU A 50 -20.59 -10.05 8.48
C GLU A 50 -19.67 -11.25 8.28
N ALA A 51 -19.32 -11.54 7.02
CA ALA A 51 -18.41 -12.64 6.68
C ALA A 51 -17.01 -12.42 7.27
N ASP A 52 -16.54 -11.16 7.30
CA ASP A 52 -15.27 -10.82 7.93
C ASP A 52 -15.29 -11.05 9.45
N ALA A 53 -16.37 -10.65 10.12
CA ALA A 53 -16.53 -10.86 11.55
C ALA A 53 -16.47 -12.35 11.92
N VAL A 54 -17.15 -13.21 11.15
CA VAL A 54 -17.12 -14.67 11.36
C VAL A 54 -15.72 -15.24 11.11
N ALA A 55 -15.04 -14.81 10.05
CA ALA A 55 -13.68 -15.26 9.74
C ALA A 55 -12.68 -14.89 10.86
N ASN A 56 -12.76 -13.66 11.38
CA ASN A 56 -11.92 -13.21 12.48
C ASN A 56 -12.20 -13.99 13.76
N GLN A 57 -13.46 -14.25 14.09
CA GLN A 57 -13.84 -15.09 15.24
C GLN A 57 -13.24 -16.49 15.15
N ALA A 58 -13.29 -17.14 13.98
CA ALA A 58 -12.71 -18.46 13.80
C ALA A 58 -11.18 -18.46 13.94
N MET A 59 -10.50 -17.39 13.48
CA MET A 59 -9.06 -17.22 13.68
C MET A 59 -8.70 -17.02 15.14
N ASP A 60 -9.49 -16.25 15.89
CA ASP A 60 -9.28 -16.01 17.32
C ASP A 60 -9.49 -17.29 18.14
N GLN A 61 -10.49 -18.10 17.80
CA GLN A 61 -10.73 -19.40 18.44
C GLN A 61 -9.58 -20.39 18.22
N ARG A 62 -8.96 -20.39 17.03
CA ARG A 62 -7.76 -21.21 16.76
C ARG A 62 -6.52 -20.73 17.50
N LYS A 63 -6.46 -19.46 17.89
CA LYS A 63 -5.39 -18.88 18.71
C LYS A 63 -5.60 -19.06 20.21
N GLY A 64 -6.68 -19.72 20.62
CA GLY A 64 -7.06 -20.01 22.02
C GLY A 64 -6.12 -20.91 22.83
N VAL A 65 -4.86 -21.08 22.41
CA VAL A 65 -3.75 -21.46 23.29
C VAL A 65 -2.71 -20.33 23.21
N GLY A 66 -2.99 -19.25 23.93
CA GLY A 66 -2.15 -18.04 23.95
C GLY A 66 -2.99 -16.76 24.04
N ALA A 67 -3.30 -16.37 25.27
CA ALA A 67 -4.00 -15.16 25.70
C ALA A 67 -3.64 -13.89 24.87
N VAL A 68 -4.50 -12.89 24.68
CA VAL A 68 -5.36 -12.19 25.65
C VAL A 68 -6.57 -11.57 24.92
N LYS A 69 -7.73 -11.66 25.59
CA LYS A 69 -9.00 -11.02 25.22
C LYS A 69 -8.85 -9.50 25.15
N ASN A 70 -9.48 -8.87 24.16
CA ASN A 70 -10.10 -7.55 24.34
C ASN A 70 -11.28 -7.44 23.36
N LYS A 71 -12.47 -7.83 23.81
CA LYS A 71 -13.74 -7.44 23.17
C LYS A 71 -14.33 -6.27 23.98
N ALA A 72 -14.49 -5.18 23.24
CA ALA A 72 -15.22 -3.93 23.45
C ALA A 72 -16.11 -3.77 24.69
N THR A 73 -16.01 -2.60 25.34
CA THR A 73 -17.13 -1.69 25.69
C THR A 73 -16.59 -0.41 26.34
N GLY A 74 -17.08 0.76 25.90
CA GLY A 74 -17.04 2.03 26.64
C GLY A 74 -15.76 2.86 26.50
N LEU A 75 -15.91 4.07 25.94
CA LEU A 75 -15.03 5.20 26.26
C LEU A 75 -15.20 5.52 27.76
N PRO A 76 -14.10 5.56 28.53
CA PRO A 76 -13.90 6.68 29.43
C PRO A 76 -12.58 7.39 29.10
N LYS A 77 -12.69 8.72 29.01
CA LYS A 77 -11.56 9.66 28.96
C LYS A 77 -10.67 9.45 30.18
N VAL A 78 -9.43 8.99 30.00
CA VAL A 78 -8.34 9.32 30.93
C VAL A 78 -7.09 9.63 30.13
N LYS A 79 -6.61 10.86 30.32
CA LYS A 79 -5.38 11.43 29.76
C LYS A 79 -4.17 10.74 30.40
N PRO A 80 -3.10 10.42 29.66
CA PRO A 80 -1.77 10.42 30.25
C PRO A 80 -1.15 11.80 30.01
N ALA A 81 -0.87 12.48 31.11
CA ALA A 81 -0.03 13.67 31.14
C ALA A 81 1.37 13.29 30.65
N VAL A 82 1.78 13.88 29.53
CA VAL A 82 3.20 14.03 29.17
C VAL A 82 3.55 15.48 29.48
N PRO A 83 4.60 15.74 30.27
CA PRO A 83 4.97 17.09 30.68
C PRO A 83 5.38 17.92 29.48
N LYS A 84 4.84 19.14 29.50
CA LYS A 84 5.04 20.25 28.57
C LYS A 84 6.49 20.73 28.66
N LEU A 85 7.18 20.80 27.52
CA LEU A 85 8.24 21.78 27.32
C LEU A 85 8.01 22.45 25.95
N ALA A 86 7.53 23.69 26.06
CA ALA A 86 7.48 24.82 25.13
C ALA A 86 7.70 24.53 23.62
N GLU A 87 6.67 24.71 22.78
CA GLU A 87 6.28 26.02 22.22
C GLU A 87 7.40 26.67 21.38
N GLN A 88 7.35 26.42 20.07
CA GLN A 88 7.38 27.50 19.08
C GLN A 88 6.41 27.16 17.96
N SER A 89 5.21 27.70 18.10
CA SER A 89 4.23 27.87 17.05
C SER A 89 4.62 29.10 16.24
N SER A 90 4.87 28.99 14.94
CA SER A 90 4.50 30.04 13.99
C SER A 90 4.66 29.58 12.55
N GLU A 91 3.59 29.83 11.80
CA GLU A 91 3.50 29.91 10.33
C GLU A 91 3.41 28.61 9.53
N LEU A 92 2.14 28.21 9.27
CA LEU A 92 1.75 27.64 7.99
C LEU A 92 2.22 28.56 6.85
N PRO A 93 2.96 28.07 5.85
CA PRO A 93 2.77 28.53 4.49
C PRO A 93 1.75 27.60 3.81
N LYS A 94 0.55 28.14 3.56
CA LYS A 94 -0.48 27.57 2.68
C LYS A 94 -0.03 27.59 1.21
N ALA A 95 1.10 26.99 0.89
CA ALA A 95 1.59 26.89 -0.47
C ALA A 95 2.08 25.46 -0.70
N LYS A 96 1.37 24.72 -1.55
CA LYS A 96 1.89 23.47 -2.13
C LYS A 96 3.27 23.81 -2.71
N PRO A 97 4.39 23.31 -2.15
CA PRO A 97 5.70 23.68 -2.64
C PRO A 97 5.85 23.14 -4.07
N SER A 98 6.40 23.97 -4.96
CA SER A 98 6.67 23.56 -6.33
C SER A 98 7.61 22.35 -6.34
N LEU A 99 7.37 21.39 -7.25
CA LEU A 99 8.18 20.17 -7.42
C LEU A 99 9.69 20.45 -7.49
N ALA A 100 10.09 21.63 -7.99
CA ALA A 100 11.47 22.08 -8.07
C ALA A 100 12.12 22.36 -6.70
N LYS A 101 11.41 23.01 -5.76
CA LYS A 101 11.92 23.25 -4.39
C LYS A 101 12.01 21.97 -3.57
N LEU A 102 11.07 21.04 -3.83
CA LEU A 102 11.10 19.70 -3.26
C LEU A 102 12.32 18.91 -3.77
N ALA A 103 12.60 18.93 -5.07
CA ALA A 103 13.77 18.24 -5.65
C ALA A 103 15.11 18.69 -5.04
N GLU A 104 15.29 19.98 -4.78
CA GLU A 104 16.48 20.51 -4.10
C GLU A 104 16.59 20.03 -2.64
N GLN A 105 15.48 20.01 -1.90
CA GLN A 105 15.44 19.46 -0.53
C GLN A 105 15.72 17.95 -0.50
N PHE A 106 15.16 17.21 -1.45
CA PHE A 106 15.35 15.76 -1.57
C PHE A 106 16.75 15.36 -2.05
N SER A 107 17.47 16.24 -2.75
CA SER A 107 18.85 16.00 -3.21
C SER A 107 19.87 15.85 -2.07
N LYS A 108 19.58 16.45 -0.90
CA LYS A 108 20.44 16.44 0.30
C LYS A 108 20.20 15.26 1.24
N LEU A 109 19.25 14.37 0.92
CA LEU A 109 18.86 13.26 1.78
C LEU A 109 19.79 12.05 1.65
N PRO A 110 19.92 11.23 2.71
CA PRO A 110 20.78 10.05 2.70
C PRO A 110 20.36 9.06 1.62
N LYS A 111 21.30 8.64 0.77
CA LYS A 111 21.03 7.68 -0.31
C LYS A 111 21.06 6.26 0.26
N VAL A 112 19.94 5.56 0.22
CA VAL A 112 19.86 4.14 0.58
C VAL A 112 20.46 3.30 -0.55
N LYS A 113 21.29 2.31 -0.22
CA LYS A 113 21.88 1.41 -1.22
C LYS A 113 20.76 0.62 -1.93
N PRO A 114 20.74 0.58 -3.27
CA PRO A 114 19.67 -0.10 -4.00
C PRO A 114 19.76 -1.62 -3.86
N VAL A 115 18.59 -2.27 -3.85
CA VAL A 115 18.49 -3.74 -3.82
C VAL A 115 19.10 -4.31 -5.13
N PRO A 116 19.94 -5.36 -5.09
CA PRO A 116 20.72 -5.82 -6.25
C PRO A 116 19.89 -6.12 -7.50
N LYS A 117 18.67 -6.68 -7.32
CA LYS A 117 17.76 -7.02 -8.42
C LYS A 117 17.18 -5.82 -9.17
N LEU A 118 17.12 -4.65 -8.52
CA LEU A 118 16.55 -3.42 -9.06
C LEU A 118 17.62 -2.34 -9.30
N ALA A 119 18.88 -2.59 -8.91
CA ALA A 119 19.95 -1.60 -8.98
C ALA A 119 20.14 -1.01 -10.38
N ASN A 120 20.15 -1.86 -11.41
CA ASN A 120 20.32 -1.40 -12.80
C ASN A 120 19.15 -0.50 -13.25
N GLN A 121 17.91 -0.93 -13.02
CA GLN A 121 16.71 -0.15 -13.39
C GLN A 121 16.60 1.17 -12.61
N ILE A 122 16.97 1.16 -11.33
CA ILE A 122 17.01 2.37 -10.50
C ILE A 122 18.10 3.31 -11.01
N SER A 123 19.28 2.81 -11.36
CA SER A 123 20.38 3.62 -11.89
C SER A 123 20.05 4.26 -13.24
N GLU A 124 19.42 3.50 -14.16
CA GLU A 124 18.94 4.01 -15.45
C GLU A 124 17.89 5.11 -15.26
N LEU A 125 16.96 4.92 -14.32
CA LEU A 125 15.92 5.90 -14.05
C LEU A 125 16.49 7.16 -13.39
N ILE A 126 17.48 7.03 -12.50
CA ILE A 126 18.20 8.18 -11.93
C ILE A 126 18.94 8.95 -13.02
N ALA A 127 19.56 8.26 -14.00
CA ALA A 127 20.25 8.90 -15.11
C ALA A 127 19.29 9.71 -16.01
N ILE A 128 18.08 9.20 -16.22
CA ILE A 128 17.07 9.83 -17.09
C ILE A 128 16.09 10.71 -16.30
N ALA A 129 16.19 10.80 -14.98
CA ALA A 129 15.19 11.40 -14.07
C ALA A 129 14.68 12.80 -14.49
N LYS A 130 15.55 13.64 -15.08
CA LYS A 130 15.17 14.98 -15.59
C LYS A 130 14.18 14.92 -16.76
N ASN A 131 14.27 13.91 -17.62
CA ASN A 131 13.45 13.72 -18.81
C ASN A 131 12.57 12.46 -18.77
N ALA A 132 12.53 11.77 -17.63
CA ALA A 132 11.83 10.50 -17.49
C ALA A 132 10.32 10.67 -17.74
N GLY A 133 9.80 9.89 -18.68
CA GLY A 133 8.39 9.87 -19.02
C GLY A 133 7.60 8.85 -18.19
N VAL A 134 6.28 8.90 -18.28
CA VAL A 134 5.36 7.97 -17.58
C VAL A 134 5.72 6.50 -17.87
N LYS A 135 6.15 6.19 -19.10
CA LYS A 135 6.55 4.83 -19.51
C LYS A 135 7.76 4.31 -18.73
N ASP A 136 8.70 5.18 -18.36
CA ASP A 136 9.93 4.77 -17.67
C ASP A 136 9.65 4.45 -16.21
N PHE A 137 8.78 5.22 -15.55
CA PHE A 137 8.26 4.88 -14.22
C PHE A 137 7.44 3.58 -14.24
N LEU A 138 6.70 3.29 -15.31
CA LEU A 138 5.92 2.06 -15.44
C LEU A 138 6.77 0.80 -15.69
N LYS A 139 7.93 0.94 -16.33
CA LYS A 139 8.90 -0.16 -16.48
C LYS A 139 9.48 -0.61 -15.12
N LEU A 140 9.59 0.32 -14.17
CA LEU A 140 10.05 0.05 -12.82
C LEU A 140 9.02 -0.78 -12.05
N LYS A 141 9.23 -2.10 -12.00
CA LYS A 141 8.36 -3.05 -11.32
C LYS A 141 9.11 -3.69 -10.16
N SER A 142 8.82 -3.23 -8.94
CA SER A 142 9.25 -3.96 -7.76
C SER A 142 8.47 -5.28 -7.70
N GLY A 143 9.18 -6.40 -7.64
CA GLY A 143 8.58 -7.71 -7.41
C GLY A 143 8.02 -7.84 -5.99
N ARG A 144 7.80 -9.10 -5.57
CA ARG A 144 7.52 -9.40 -4.17
C ARG A 144 8.84 -9.42 -3.40
N ASP A 145 9.02 -8.45 -2.52
CA ASP A 145 10.23 -8.29 -1.71
C ASP A 145 9.88 -8.30 -0.21
N GLU A 146 10.90 -8.25 0.64
CA GLU A 146 10.77 -8.19 2.11
C GLU A 146 9.94 -6.98 2.57
N PHE A 147 10.03 -5.86 1.83
CA PHE A 147 9.29 -4.63 2.11
C PHE A 147 7.80 -4.72 1.73
N THR A 148 7.41 -5.71 0.91
CA THR A 148 6.01 -5.90 0.48
C THR A 148 5.13 -6.32 1.65
N SER A 149 5.67 -7.06 2.62
CA SER A 149 4.92 -7.58 3.78
C SER A 149 4.95 -6.66 5.01
N LYS A 150 5.80 -5.62 5.01
CA LYS A 150 5.96 -4.71 6.16
C LYS A 150 4.85 -3.65 6.22
N ARG A 151 4.43 -3.34 7.46
CA ARG A 151 3.44 -2.29 7.80
C ARG A 151 4.11 -0.91 7.88
N LEU A 152 3.31 0.16 7.79
CA LEU A 152 3.82 1.54 7.81
C LEU A 152 4.69 1.87 9.04
N PRO A 153 4.32 1.49 10.28
CA PRO A 153 5.14 1.80 11.46
C PRO A 153 6.56 1.23 11.35
N SER A 154 6.67 -0.04 10.96
CA SER A 154 7.97 -0.71 10.75
C SER A 154 8.77 -0.13 9.57
N LEU A 155 8.10 0.46 8.58
CA LEU A 155 8.79 1.16 7.48
C LEU A 155 9.33 2.52 7.93
N LYS A 156 8.57 3.25 8.77
CA LYS A 156 9.01 4.54 9.32
C LYS A 156 10.27 4.40 10.17
N GLU A 157 10.36 3.35 10.99
CA GLU A 157 11.57 3.09 11.80
C GLU A 157 12.84 2.92 10.95
N MET A 158 12.72 2.40 9.73
CA MET A 158 13.84 2.18 8.81
C MET A 158 14.19 3.43 7.98
N VAL A 159 13.35 4.46 8.00
CA VAL A 159 13.48 5.65 7.16
C VAL A 159 13.87 6.85 8.03
N PRO A 160 14.95 7.59 7.71
CA PRO A 160 15.36 8.76 8.48
C PRO A 160 14.25 9.80 8.60
N ALA A 161 14.11 10.41 9.78
CA ALA A 161 13.05 11.39 10.08
C ALA A 161 13.00 12.56 9.07
N ALA A 162 14.15 12.99 8.55
CA ALA A 162 14.24 14.02 7.52
C ALA A 162 13.47 13.66 6.24
N VAL A 163 13.54 12.38 5.83
CA VAL A 163 12.85 11.86 4.65
C VAL A 163 11.35 11.74 4.93
N GLN A 164 10.98 11.32 6.15
CA GLN A 164 9.58 11.23 6.56
C GLN A 164 8.89 12.58 6.51
N ASN A 165 9.52 13.63 7.06
CA ASN A 165 9.00 14.99 7.06
C ASN A 165 8.85 15.55 5.65
N ALA A 166 9.83 15.29 4.77
CA ALA A 166 9.77 15.74 3.39
C ALA A 166 8.67 15.03 2.59
N ILE A 167 8.49 13.72 2.77
CA ILE A 167 7.37 12.97 2.16
C ILE A 167 6.03 13.45 2.73
N ALA A 168 5.92 13.67 4.03
CA ALA A 168 4.70 14.16 4.67
C ALA A 168 4.31 15.56 4.17
N SER A 169 5.29 16.45 3.94
CA SER A 169 5.06 17.77 3.35
C SER A 169 4.62 17.69 1.88
N ALA A 170 5.23 16.79 1.10
CA ALA A 170 4.89 16.61 -0.31
C ALA A 170 3.53 15.92 -0.53
N MET A 171 3.12 15.05 0.39
CA MET A 171 1.92 14.22 0.30
C MET A 171 1.05 14.33 1.55
N ALA A 172 0.65 15.56 1.90
CA ALA A 172 -0.15 15.84 3.09
C ALA A 172 -1.52 15.12 3.09
N ASP A 173 -2.12 14.96 1.91
CA ASP A 173 -3.46 14.35 1.75
C ASP A 173 -3.41 12.84 1.46
N ALA A 174 -2.24 12.20 1.54
CA ALA A 174 -2.09 10.82 1.12
C ALA A 174 -2.42 9.80 2.21
N ASP A 175 -3.18 8.78 1.82
CA ASP A 175 -3.52 7.65 2.71
C ASP A 175 -2.30 6.88 3.20
N GLU A 176 -2.47 6.19 4.34
CA GLU A 176 -1.46 5.32 4.94
C GLU A 176 -0.87 4.30 3.96
N SER A 177 -1.73 3.74 3.09
CA SER A 177 -1.35 2.79 2.03
C SER A 177 -0.45 3.42 0.97
N THR A 178 -0.74 4.66 0.59
CA THR A 178 0.02 5.43 -0.41
C THR A 178 1.37 5.82 0.16
N LEU A 179 1.41 6.32 1.40
CA LEU A 179 2.65 6.62 2.11
C LEU A 179 3.54 5.37 2.23
N ALA A 180 2.96 4.21 2.57
CA ALA A 180 3.70 2.96 2.64
C ALA A 180 4.33 2.56 1.29
N LYS A 181 3.69 2.84 0.14
CA LYS A 181 4.29 2.60 -1.18
C LYS A 181 5.52 3.49 -1.41
N VAL A 182 5.46 4.77 -1.02
CA VAL A 182 6.59 5.71 -1.15
C VAL A 182 7.77 5.24 -0.31
N TYR A 183 7.54 4.91 0.97
CA TYR A 183 8.60 4.43 1.85
C TYR A 183 9.23 3.12 1.35
N ARG A 184 8.44 2.20 0.80
CA ARG A 184 8.97 0.97 0.19
C ARG A 184 9.88 1.26 -1.00
N TRP A 185 9.52 2.22 -1.86
CA TRP A 185 10.38 2.63 -2.98
C TRP A 185 11.68 3.28 -2.51
N TYR A 186 11.60 4.12 -1.48
CA TYR A 186 12.78 4.72 -0.87
C TYR A 186 13.74 3.68 -0.29
N LEU A 187 13.22 2.72 0.47
CA LEU A 187 14.03 1.62 1.02
C LEU A 187 14.62 0.69 -0.05
N ARG A 188 14.04 0.64 -1.25
CA ARG A 188 14.60 -0.08 -2.39
C ARG A 188 15.77 0.66 -3.07
N GLY A 189 16.08 1.89 -2.64
CA GLY A 189 17.16 2.73 -3.15
C GLY A 189 16.72 3.79 -4.15
N LEU A 190 15.41 4.00 -4.34
CA LEU A 190 14.92 5.08 -5.17
C LEU A 190 14.97 6.41 -4.37
N PRO A 191 15.51 7.50 -4.93
CA PRO A 191 15.45 8.81 -4.29
C PRO A 191 14.02 9.20 -3.93
N ALA A 192 13.83 9.88 -2.80
CA ALA A 192 12.51 10.21 -2.27
C ALA A 192 11.63 11.00 -3.26
N ASP A 193 12.21 11.92 -4.04
CA ASP A 193 11.52 12.65 -5.10
C ASP A 193 10.95 11.70 -6.19
N LEU A 194 11.80 10.80 -6.69
CA LEU A 194 11.40 9.82 -7.70
C LEU A 194 10.42 8.79 -7.13
N ALA A 195 10.51 8.45 -5.85
CA ALA A 195 9.56 7.58 -5.16
C ALA A 195 8.17 8.21 -5.07
N ILE A 196 8.07 9.50 -4.76
CA ILE A 196 6.82 10.25 -4.76
C ILE A 196 6.23 10.27 -6.17
N ARG A 197 7.04 10.68 -7.17
CA ARG A 197 6.62 10.76 -8.57
C ARG A 197 6.17 9.39 -9.11
N LYS A 198 6.85 8.31 -8.74
CA LYS A 198 6.48 6.94 -9.10
C LYS A 198 5.09 6.58 -8.57
N VAL A 199 4.81 6.90 -7.30
CA VAL A 199 3.51 6.59 -6.70
C VAL A 199 2.40 7.46 -7.30
N GLN A 200 2.66 8.73 -7.60
CA GLN A 200 1.71 9.60 -8.32
C GLN A 200 1.34 9.04 -9.70
N VAL A 201 2.33 8.63 -10.49
CA VAL A 201 2.10 8.01 -11.80
C VAL A 201 1.25 6.73 -11.66
N ASP A 202 1.54 5.89 -10.67
CA ASP A 202 0.77 4.66 -10.45
C ASP A 202 -0.70 4.96 -10.08
N LEU A 203 -0.94 5.99 -9.26
CA LEU A 203 -2.29 6.46 -8.93
C LEU A 203 -3.03 6.97 -10.16
N GLU A 204 -2.44 7.88 -10.93
CA GLU A 204 -3.04 8.43 -12.16
C GLU A 204 -3.42 7.32 -13.16
N VAL A 205 -2.52 6.35 -13.35
CA VAL A 205 -2.76 5.23 -14.27
C VAL A 205 -3.88 4.35 -13.73
N SER A 206 -3.92 4.09 -12.43
CA SER A 206 -4.99 3.30 -11.81
C SER A 206 -6.35 3.98 -11.91
N GLU A 207 -6.42 5.29 -11.67
CA GLU A 207 -7.64 6.10 -11.81
C GLU A 207 -8.14 6.12 -13.26
N LYS A 208 -7.24 6.33 -14.23
CA LYS A 208 -7.59 6.28 -15.66
C LYS A 208 -8.14 4.92 -16.08
N ILE A 209 -7.61 3.82 -15.53
CA ILE A 209 -8.13 2.46 -15.79
C ILE A 209 -9.53 2.30 -15.19
N ILE A 210 -9.76 2.78 -13.97
CA ILE A 210 -11.07 2.73 -13.30
C ILE A 210 -12.10 3.54 -14.10
N GLN A 211 -11.78 4.78 -14.49
CA GLN A 211 -12.66 5.63 -15.29
C GLN A 211 -13.02 5.01 -16.64
N ARG A 212 -12.06 4.40 -17.34
CA ARG A 212 -12.33 3.70 -18.62
C ARG A 212 -13.23 2.49 -18.46
N ARG A 213 -13.21 1.82 -17.31
CA ARG A 213 -14.10 0.70 -17.00
C ARG A 213 -15.51 1.13 -16.63
N GLN A 214 -15.67 2.30 -15.99
CA GLN A 214 -16.98 2.85 -15.65
C GLN A 214 -17.72 3.45 -16.85
N LYS A 215 -17.00 3.83 -17.92
CA LYS A 215 -17.56 4.36 -19.17
C LYS A 215 -17.92 3.29 -20.21
N ARG A 216 -17.63 2.02 -19.94
CA ARG A 216 -17.89 0.87 -20.83
C ARG A 216 -19.03 0.04 -20.26
#